data_AF-A0AA39SKY1-F1
#
_entry.id   AF-A0AA39SKY1-F1
#
_cell.length_a   1.000
_cell.length_b   1.000
_cell.length_c   1.000
_cell.angle_alpha   90.00
_cell.angle_beta   90.00
_cell.angle_gamma   90.00
#
_symmetry.space_group_name_H-M   'P 1'
#
loop_
_entity.id
_entity.type
_entity.pdbx_description
1 polymer ?
#
loop_
_entity_poly.entity_id
_entity_poly.type
_entity_poly.pdbx_seq_one_letter_code
_entity_poly.pdbx_strand_id
1 'polypeptide(L)'
;MEDEGFRPNQVTFLAVLSACSHGGLVEEGMEFRKNGMEYGFSPKIEHYGCLVDLLGRAGLLEEAHNLIKSLPIQRMPLHGVHCFQLVESMETLNWENM
;
A
#
# COMPACT_ATOMS: atom_id res chain seq x y z
N MET A 1 19.48 10.59 3.95
CA MET A 1 19.23 10.06 2.59
C MET A 1 18.65 11.15 1.68
N GLU A 2 17.62 11.90 2.08
CA GLU A 2 17.16 13.06 1.28
C GLU A 2 18.13 14.25 1.34
N ASP A 3 18.78 14.50 2.49
CA ASP A 3 19.74 15.60 2.68
C ASP A 3 21.04 15.48 1.84
N GLU A 4 21.29 14.32 1.23
CA GLU A 4 22.46 14.10 0.36
C GLU A 4 22.10 14.26 -1.13
N GLY A 5 20.88 14.69 -1.46
CA GLY A 5 20.40 14.84 -2.85
C GLY A 5 20.09 13.52 -3.56
N PHE A 6 20.03 12.40 -2.82
CA PHE A 6 19.70 11.09 -3.37
C PHE A 6 18.19 10.91 -3.46
N ARG A 7 17.67 10.87 -4.69
CA ARG A 7 16.24 10.59 -4.91
C ARG A 7 15.94 9.12 -4.58
N PRO A 8 14.90 8.83 -3.78
CA PRO A 8 14.49 7.46 -3.50
C PRO A 8 14.22 6.68 -4.78
N ASN A 9 14.80 5.48 -4.90
CA ASN A 9 14.50 4.57 -5.99
C ASN A 9 13.37 3.60 -5.59
N GLN A 10 12.95 2.73 -6.52
CA GLN A 10 11.84 1.80 -6.30
C GLN A 10 12.08 0.85 -5.11
N VAL A 11 13.32 0.45 -4.88
CA VAL A 11 13.69 -0.45 -3.78
C VAL A 11 13.66 0.31 -2.45
N THR A 12 14.19 1.54 -2.41
CA THR A 12 14.12 2.42 -1.23
C THR A 12 12.67 2.68 -0.84
N PHE A 13 11.83 2.96 -1.82
CA PHE A 13 10.44 3.29 -1.58
C PHE A 13 9.66 2.11 -1.00
N LEU A 14 9.88 0.91 -1.54
CA LEU A 14 9.33 -0.33 -1.02
C LEU A 14 9.82 -0.64 0.40
N ALA A 15 11.11 -0.45 0.67
CA ALA A 15 11.70 -0.70 1.99
C ALA A 15 11.09 0.20 3.08
N VAL A 16 10.92 1.50 2.79
CA VAL A 16 10.31 2.45 3.73
C VAL A 16 8.85 2.11 3.97
N LEU A 17 8.05 1.86 2.91
CA LEU A 17 6.64 1.48 3.08
C LEU A 17 6.48 0.16 3.85
N SER A 18 7.36 -0.81 3.61
CA SER A 18 7.37 -2.05 4.39
C SER A 18 7.68 -1.78 5.86
N ALA A 19 8.69 -0.96 6.17
CA ALA A 19 9.00 -0.58 7.55
C ALA A 19 7.82 0.16 8.22
N CYS A 20 7.16 1.09 7.50
CA CYS A 20 5.98 1.77 7.99
C CYS A 20 4.85 0.78 8.30
N SER A 21 4.59 -0.20 7.41
CA SER A 21 3.57 -1.23 7.64
C SER A 21 3.82 -2.02 8.93
N HIS A 22 5.06 -2.48 9.13
CA HIS A 22 5.43 -3.23 10.33
C HIS A 22 5.42 -2.37 11.59
N GLY A 23 5.73 -1.07 11.46
CA GLY A 23 5.74 -0.11 12.56
C GLY A 23 4.38 0.51 12.88
N GLY A 24 3.34 0.27 12.07
CA GLY A 24 2.05 0.95 12.19
C GLY A 24 2.11 2.46 11.92
N LEU A 25 3.13 2.92 11.19
CA LEU A 25 3.40 4.33 10.90
C LEU A 25 2.58 4.80 9.69
N VAL A 26 1.27 4.93 9.90
CA VAL A 26 0.30 5.22 8.83
C VAL A 26 0.52 6.59 8.22
N GLU A 27 0.66 7.61 9.06
CA GLU A 27 0.81 8.99 8.61
C GLU A 27 2.08 9.15 7.77
N GLU A 28 3.19 8.60 8.25
CA GLU A 28 4.49 8.63 7.58
C GLU A 28 4.46 7.82 6.29
N GLY A 29 3.82 6.65 6.27
CA GLY A 29 3.68 5.85 5.06
C GLY A 29 2.86 6.56 3.98
N MET A 30 1.82 7.29 4.39
CA MET A 30 0.95 8.05 3.48
C MET A 30 1.60 9.35 2.98
N GLU A 31 2.33 10.05 3.84
CA GLU A 31 3.14 11.20 3.45
C GLU A 31 4.25 10.79 2.48
N PHE A 32 4.98 9.72 2.80
CA PHE A 32 6.02 9.19 1.93
C PHE A 32 5.46 8.77 0.57
N ARG A 33 4.25 8.18 0.53
CA ARG A 33 3.54 7.89 -0.72
C ARG A 33 3.28 9.15 -1.55
N LYS A 34 2.80 10.21 -0.91
CA LYS A 34 2.52 11.50 -1.57
C LYS A 34 3.80 12.10 -2.15
N ASN A 35 4.87 12.14 -1.36
CA ASN A 35 6.16 12.67 -1.77
C ASN A 35 6.75 11.86 -2.94
N GLY A 36 6.62 10.54 -2.92
CA GLY A 36 7.00 9.68 -4.05
C GLY A 36 6.36 10.10 -5.37
N MET A 37 5.03 10.33 -5.37
CA MET A 37 4.32 10.78 -6.57
C MET A 37 4.82 12.14 -7.07
N GLU A 38 5.13 13.07 -6.16
CA GLU A 38 5.69 14.39 -6.49
C GLU A 38 7.09 14.30 -7.11
N TYR A 39 7.87 13.27 -6.73
CA TYR A 39 9.16 12.97 -7.36
C TYR A 39 9.05 12.30 -8.75
N GLY A 40 7.84 12.12 -9.28
CA GLY A 40 7.59 11.44 -10.55
C GLY A 40 7.66 9.92 -10.45
N PHE A 41 7.61 9.37 -9.24
CA PHE A 41 7.60 7.94 -9.01
C PHE A 41 6.24 7.36 -9.38
N SER A 42 6.22 6.43 -10.34
CA SER A 42 5.00 5.66 -10.62
C SER A 42 4.94 4.47 -9.65
N PRO A 43 3.97 4.41 -8.73
CA PRO A 43 3.85 3.28 -7.81
C PRO A 43 3.47 2.03 -8.60
N LYS A 44 4.29 0.99 -8.44
CA LYS A 44 3.98 -0.39 -8.87
C LYS A 44 3.13 -1.13 -7.86
N ILE A 45 2.59 -2.28 -8.25
CA ILE A 45 1.66 -3.05 -7.42
C ILE A 45 2.23 -3.45 -6.06
N GLU A 46 3.53 -3.71 -5.99
CA GLU A 46 4.22 -4.09 -4.76
C GLU A 46 4.11 -2.99 -3.69
N HIS A 47 4.15 -1.72 -4.11
CA HIS A 47 3.98 -0.57 -3.20
C HIS A 47 2.56 -0.45 -2.69
N TYR A 48 1.57 -0.73 -3.54
CA TYR A 48 0.16 -0.75 -3.12
C TYR A 48 -0.12 -1.89 -2.15
N GLY A 49 0.52 -3.05 -2.33
CA GLY A 49 0.46 -4.15 -1.36
C GLY A 49 0.91 -3.72 0.03
N CYS A 50 2.04 -3.00 0.13
CA CYS A 50 2.51 -2.47 1.42
C CYS A 50 1.57 -1.42 2.02
N LEU A 51 0.96 -0.57 1.20
CA LEU A 51 0.00 0.44 1.68
C LEU A 51 -1.31 -0.18 2.17
N VAL A 52 -1.81 -1.20 1.47
CA VAL A 52 -3.00 -1.94 1.89
C VAL A 52 -2.72 -2.72 3.18
N ASP A 53 -1.56 -3.37 3.29
CA ASP A 53 -1.14 -4.04 4.53
C ASP A 53 -1.01 -3.06 5.70
N LEU A 54 -0.42 -1.88 5.47
CA LEU A 54 -0.30 -0.80 6.46
C LEU A 54 -1.68 -0.34 6.96
N LEU A 55 -2.60 -0.02 6.04
CA LEU A 55 -3.94 0.44 6.37
C LEU A 55 -4.77 -0.66 7.05
N GLY A 56 -4.67 -1.91 6.56
CA GLY A 56 -5.35 -3.05 7.13
C GLY A 56 -4.91 -3.34 8.57
N ARG A 57 -3.61 -3.31 8.85
CA ARG A 57 -3.05 -3.48 10.20
C ARG A 57 -3.44 -2.36 11.15
N ALA A 58 -3.62 -1.15 10.64
CA ALA A 58 -4.08 0.00 11.40
C ALA A 58 -5.61 0.04 11.63
N GLY A 59 -6.36 -0.90 11.06
CA GLY A 59 -7.83 -0.92 11.15
C GLY A 59 -8.53 0.07 10.21
N LEU A 60 -7.79 0.71 9.30
CA LEU A 60 -8.28 1.68 8.31
C LEU A 60 -8.79 0.95 7.06
N LEU A 61 -9.80 0.11 7.26
CA LEU A 61 -10.30 -0.82 6.23
C LEU A 61 -10.99 -0.09 5.07
N GLU A 62 -11.69 1.01 5.34
CA GLU A 62 -12.33 1.81 4.30
C GLU A 62 -11.29 2.47 3.39
N GLU A 63 -10.21 3.00 3.97
CA GLU A 63 -9.09 3.58 3.24
C GLU A 63 -8.36 2.53 2.41
N ALA A 64 -8.12 1.34 2.99
CA ALA A 64 -7.51 0.22 2.28
C ALA A 64 -8.36 -0.19 1.06
N HIS A 65 -9.68 -0.27 1.24
CA HIS A 65 -10.62 -0.61 0.18
C HIS A 65 -10.68 0.47 -0.92
N ASN A 66 -10.72 1.74 -0.53
CA ASN A 66 -10.70 2.86 -1.47
C ASN A 66 -9.39 2.90 -2.28
N LEU A 67 -8.27 2.57 -1.64
CA LEU A 67 -6.98 2.46 -2.30
C LEU A 67 -6.99 1.35 -3.36
N ILE A 68 -7.52 0.17 -3.04
CA ILE A 68 -7.66 -0.94 -4.00
C ILE A 68 -8.55 -0.54 -5.17
N LYS A 69 -9.69 0.13 -4.91
CA LYS A 69 -10.60 0.61 -5.96
C LYS A 69 -9.98 1.67 -6.87
N SER A 70 -9.03 2.45 -6.36
CA SER A 70 -8.31 3.44 -7.16
C SER A 70 -7.30 2.83 -8.15
N LEU A 71 -7.01 1.53 -8.02
CA LEU A 71 -6.09 0.84 -8.91
C LEU A 71 -6.71 0.59 -10.29
N PRO A 72 -6.00 0.89 -11.39
CA PRO A 72 -6.46 0.49 -12.70
C PRO A 72 -6.45 -1.03 -12.81
N ILE A 73 -7.61 -1.63 -13.10
CA ILE A 73 -7.87 -3.09 -13.21
C ILE A 73 -6.78 -3.82 -14.00
N GLN A 74 -6.19 -3.17 -15.00
CA GLN A 74 -5.15 -3.71 -15.88
C GLN A 74 -3.80 -3.96 -15.19
N ARG A 75 -3.57 -3.41 -13.99
CA ARG A 75 -2.33 -3.61 -13.21
C ARG A 75 -2.45 -4.71 -12.15
N MET A 76 -3.61 -5.36 -12.03
CA MET A 76 -3.80 -6.49 -11.13
C MET A 76 -3.25 -7.77 -11.81
N PRO A 77 -2.15 -8.38 -11.34
CA PRO A 77 -1.64 -9.60 -11.90
C PRO A 77 -2.57 -10.74 -11.50
N LEU A 78 -3.09 -11.44 -12.52
CA LEU A 78 -3.97 -12.61 -12.43
C LEU A 78 -3.32 -13.82 -11.70
N HIS A 79 -2.11 -13.67 -11.14
CA HIS A 79 -1.36 -14.74 -10.47
C HIS A 79 -0.65 -14.30 -9.18
N GLY A 80 -1.05 -13.17 -8.58
CA GLY A 80 -0.55 -12.70 -7.29
C GLY A 80 -1.53 -13.00 -6.17
N VAL A 81 -1.46 -14.20 -5.61
CA VAL A 81 -2.33 -14.72 -4.53
C VAL A 81 -2.46 -13.77 -3.33
N HIS A 82 -1.51 -12.85 -3.12
CA HIS A 82 -1.55 -11.91 -2.00
C HIS A 82 -2.55 -10.75 -2.12
N CYS A 83 -3.06 -10.42 -3.31
CA CYS A 83 -4.10 -9.38 -3.46
C CYS A 83 -5.48 -9.96 -3.78
N PHE A 84 -5.56 -11.12 -4.45
CA PHE A 84 -6.84 -11.79 -4.70
C PHE A 84 -7.44 -12.35 -3.41
N GLN A 85 -6.61 -12.92 -2.52
CA GLN A 85 -7.08 -13.34 -1.20
C GLN A 85 -7.54 -12.15 -0.35
N LEU A 86 -7.06 -10.92 -0.57
CA LEU A 86 -7.60 -9.76 0.15
C LEU A 86 -9.02 -9.40 -0.33
N VAL A 87 -9.30 -9.48 -1.64
CA VAL A 87 -10.65 -9.24 -2.16
C VAL A 87 -11.61 -10.39 -1.81
N GLU A 88 -11.19 -11.65 -1.92
CA GLU A 88 -12.02 -12.80 -1.51
C GLU A 88 -12.20 -12.87 0.02
N SER A 89 -11.21 -12.46 0.82
CA SER A 89 -11.39 -12.33 2.29
C SER A 89 -12.37 -11.22 2.64
N MET A 90 -12.45 -10.14 1.85
CA MET A 90 -13.38 -9.04 2.09
C MET A 90 -14.81 -9.33 1.64
N GLU A 91 -15.01 -10.19 0.64
CA GLU A 91 -16.35 -10.68 0.27
C GLU A 91 -16.83 -11.86 1.14
N THR A 92 -15.92 -12.63 1.76
CA THR A 92 -16.28 -13.75 2.65
C THR A 92 -16.34 -13.40 4.13
N LEU A 93 -15.69 -12.32 4.58
CA LEU A 93 -15.84 -11.82 5.96
C LEU A 93 -17.07 -10.91 6.05
N ASN A 94 -18.21 -11.57 6.13
CA ASN A 94 -19.42 -11.05 6.72
C ASN A 94 -19.08 -10.46 8.11
N TRP A 95 -19.12 -9.15 8.22
CA TRP A 95 -18.87 -8.28 9.38
C TRP A 95 -19.94 -8.45 10.49
N GLU A 96 -20.57 -9.61 10.59
CA GLU A 96 -21.69 -9.88 11.50
C GLU A 96 -21.30 -10.10 12.97
N ASN A 97 -20.02 -9.97 13.36
CA ASN A 97 -19.68 -9.92 14.78
C ASN A 97 -18.49 -9.00 15.04
N MET A 98 -18.84 -7.86 15.65
CA MET A 98 -18.01 -7.12 16.60
C MET A 98 -17.45 -8.01 17.71
#